data_AF-A0A8D8U7G0-F1
#
_entry.id   AF-A0A8D8U7G0-F1
#
_cell.length_a   1.000
_cell.length_b   1.000
_cell.length_c   1.000
_cell.angle_alpha   90.00
_cell.angle_beta   90.00
_cell.angle_gamma   90.00
#
_symmetry.space_group_name_H-M   'P 1'
#
loop_
_entity.id
_entity.type
_entity.pdbx_description
1 polymer ?
#
loop_
_entity_poly.entity_id
_entity_poly.type
_entity_poly.pdbx_seq_one_letter_code
_entity_poly.pdbx_strand_id
1 'polypeptide(L)'
;MSLGKQLRDGDFNVDDAWKDEWSQSQHQSPLFEFSGSSFPSKESSLSRKTFCNLNRLRTHHGRCNACLFKWGLAENESCECGHPKQTTDHILYDCPSLSFKGNIESVKTLSPEAITWLQSLTL
;
A
#
# COMPACT_ATOMS: atom_id res chain seq x y z
N MET A 1 26.05 11.28 28.80
CA MET A 1 24.75 10.68 29.19
C MET A 1 24.31 9.74 28.08
N SER A 2 23.66 8.63 28.40
CA SER A 2 23.13 7.70 27.38
C SER A 2 21.94 8.32 26.65
N LEU A 3 21.85 8.09 25.34
CA LEU A 3 20.73 8.53 24.48
C LEU A 3 19.37 8.14 25.06
N GLY A 4 19.26 6.92 25.63
CA GLY A 4 18.03 6.45 26.25
C GLY A 4 17.62 7.23 27.51
N LYS A 5 18.58 7.88 28.19
CA LYS A 5 18.26 8.78 29.31
C LYS A 5 17.75 10.13 28.80
N GLN A 6 18.35 10.66 27.73
CA GLN A 6 17.92 11.92 27.10
C GLN A 6 16.52 11.83 26.50
N LEU A 7 16.16 10.71 25.88
CA LEU A 7 14.82 10.50 25.31
C LEU A 7 13.73 10.43 26.40
N ARG A 8 14.00 9.76 27.52
CA ARG A 8 13.06 9.74 28.67
C ARG A 8 12.91 11.10 29.33
N ASP A 9 14.04 11.77 29.57
CA ASP A 9 14.04 13.06 30.28
C ASP A 9 13.43 14.19 29.40
N GLY A 10 13.36 13.99 28.08
CA GLY A 10 12.79 14.93 27.11
C GLY A 10 11.36 14.64 26.67
N ASP A 11 10.63 13.74 27.35
CA ASP A 11 9.24 13.35 27.03
C ASP A 11 9.05 12.92 25.57
N PHE A 12 10.02 12.18 25.02
CA PHE A 12 9.99 11.75 23.62
C PHE A 12 8.81 10.79 23.38
N ASN A 13 7.86 11.22 22.54
CA ASN A 13 6.81 10.37 22.03
C ASN A 13 7.23 9.75 20.69
N VAL A 14 7.45 8.43 20.70
CA VAL A 14 7.85 7.67 19.51
C VAL A 14 6.78 7.69 18.41
N ASP A 15 5.49 7.71 18.77
CA ASP A 15 4.41 7.72 17.79
C ASP A 15 4.36 9.05 17.05
N ASP A 16 4.56 10.17 17.75
CA ASP A 16 4.52 11.50 17.15
C ASP A 16 5.78 11.73 16.30
N ALA A 17 6.95 11.37 16.80
CA ALA A 17 8.20 11.46 16.03
C ALA A 17 8.14 10.62 14.74
N TRP A 18 7.59 9.40 14.83
CA TRP A 18 7.45 8.53 13.66
C TRP A 18 6.40 9.06 12.67
N LYS A 19 5.25 9.57 13.14
CA LYS A 19 4.25 10.21 12.28
C LYS A 19 4.82 11.42 11.56
N ASP A 20 5.59 12.25 12.26
CA ASP A 20 6.24 13.43 11.69
C ASP A 20 7.23 13.02 10.60
N GLU A 21 8.11 12.04 10.87
CA GLU A 21 9.04 11.50 9.88
C GLU A 21 8.32 10.90 8.67
N TRP A 22 7.27 10.10 8.91
CA TRP A 22 6.48 9.48 7.85
C TRP A 22 5.78 10.52 6.96
N SER A 23 5.22 11.58 7.57
CA SER A 23 4.55 12.67 6.85
C SER A 23 5.50 13.45 5.94
N GLN A 24 6.79 13.49 6.27
CA GLN A 24 7.82 14.16 5.46
C GLN A 24 8.44 13.23 4.41
N SER A 25 8.13 11.94 4.44
CA SER A 25 8.67 10.98 3.48
C SER A 25 8.10 11.17 2.08
N GLN A 26 8.91 10.90 1.07
CA GLN A 26 8.52 10.98 -0.35
C GLN A 26 7.50 9.89 -0.74
N HIS A 27 7.24 8.92 0.13
CA HIS A 27 6.47 7.71 -0.15
C HIS A 27 5.12 7.71 0.58
N GLN A 28 4.32 8.74 0.36
CA GLN A 28 2.93 8.72 0.80
C GLN A 28 2.06 7.93 -0.18
N SER A 29 1.35 6.92 0.31
CA SER A 29 0.32 6.26 -0.47
C SER A 29 -1.04 6.87 -0.17
N PRO A 30 -1.82 7.24 -1.18
CA PRO A 30 -3.19 7.69 -0.98
C PRO A 30 -4.07 6.63 -0.33
N LEU A 31 -3.68 5.34 -0.37
CA LEU A 31 -4.42 4.22 0.23
C LEU A 31 -4.07 3.95 1.70
N PHE A 32 -3.06 4.64 2.23
CA PHE A 32 -2.64 4.49 3.62
C PHE A 32 -2.96 5.75 4.39
N GLU A 33 -3.79 5.61 5.41
CA GLU A 33 -4.04 6.65 6.39
C GLU A 33 -3.72 6.08 7.76
N PHE A 34 -2.92 6.82 8.53
CA PHE A 34 -2.64 6.45 9.92
C PHE A 34 -3.92 6.66 10.74
N SER A 35 -4.70 5.60 10.90
CA SER A 35 -5.86 5.60 11.78
C SER A 35 -5.53 4.76 13.01
N GLY A 36 -5.58 5.38 14.18
CA GLY A 36 -5.48 4.71 15.48
C GLY A 36 -6.70 3.84 15.81
N SER A 37 -7.32 3.21 14.80
CA SER A 37 -8.59 2.53 14.92
C SER A 37 -8.51 1.30 15.82
N SER A 38 -9.51 1.18 16.68
CA SER A 38 -9.77 0.09 17.60
C SER A 38 -9.86 -1.28 16.91
N PHE A 39 -9.24 -2.27 17.53
CA PHE A 39 -9.26 -3.67 17.11
C PHE A 39 -10.63 -4.31 17.40
N PRO A 40 -11.16 -5.20 16.53
CA PRO A 40 -10.63 -5.62 15.23
C PRO A 40 -11.04 -4.66 14.08
N SER A 41 -10.10 -4.35 13.19
CA SER A 41 -10.40 -3.58 11.98
C SER A 41 -11.14 -4.43 10.94
N LYS A 42 -11.83 -3.80 9.98
CA LYS A 42 -12.43 -4.52 8.83
C LYS A 42 -11.41 -5.38 8.07
N GLU A 43 -10.12 -5.07 8.19
CA GLU A 43 -9.06 -5.79 7.50
C GLU A 43 -8.82 -7.18 8.10
N SER A 44 -9.17 -7.39 9.38
CA SER A 44 -8.96 -8.67 10.06
C SER A 44 -9.83 -9.81 9.52
N SER A 45 -10.91 -9.49 8.79
CA SER A 45 -11.79 -10.47 8.13
C SER A 45 -11.37 -10.78 6.70
N LEU A 46 -10.36 -10.10 6.16
CA LEU A 46 -9.89 -10.33 4.79
C LEU A 46 -9.13 -11.66 4.69
N SER A 47 -9.27 -12.31 3.53
CA SER A 47 -8.39 -13.43 3.19
C SER A 47 -6.93 -12.96 3.12
N ARG A 48 -5.99 -13.88 3.37
CA ARG A 48 -4.55 -13.57 3.25
C ARG A 48 -4.19 -12.95 1.90
N LYS A 49 -4.75 -13.47 0.80
CA LYS A 49 -4.49 -12.95 -0.55
C LYS A 49 -4.94 -11.48 -0.67
N THR A 50 -6.18 -11.20 -0.25
CA THR A 50 -6.76 -9.85 -0.30
C THR A 50 -5.97 -8.87 0.56
N PHE A 51 -5.63 -9.28 1.78
CA PHE A 51 -4.82 -8.47 2.70
C PHE A 51 -3.43 -8.18 2.13
N CYS A 52 -2.76 -9.17 1.53
CA CYS A 52 -1.47 -8.97 0.88
C CYS A 52 -1.57 -8.00 -0.30
N ASN A 53 -2.59 -8.15 -1.17
CA ASN A 53 -2.79 -7.25 -2.31
C ASN A 53 -3.01 -5.81 -1.85
N LEU A 54 -3.86 -5.58 -0.84
CA LEU A 54 -4.09 -4.26 -0.26
C LEU A 54 -2.79 -3.62 0.24
N ASN A 55 -1.99 -4.35 1.01
CA ASN A 55 -0.75 -3.81 1.57
C ASN A 55 0.32 -3.54 0.50
N ARG A 56 0.38 -4.35 -0.55
CA ARG A 56 1.28 -4.11 -1.69
C ARG A 56 0.93 -2.83 -2.45
N LEU A 57 -0.37 -2.56 -2.61
CA LEU A 57 -0.85 -1.30 -3.18
C LEU A 57 -0.50 -0.11 -2.26
N ARG A 58 -0.76 -0.23 -0.95
CA ARG A 58 -0.43 0.80 0.05
C ARG A 58 1.06 1.12 0.15
N THR A 59 1.93 0.16 -0.12
CA THR A 59 3.38 0.37 0.00
C THR A 59 4.05 0.66 -1.34
N HIS A 60 3.32 0.61 -2.45
CA HIS A 60 3.88 0.61 -3.80
C HIS A 60 4.95 -0.48 -4.04
N HIS A 61 4.90 -1.55 -3.25
CA HIS A 61 5.82 -2.67 -3.31
C HIS A 61 5.04 -3.97 -3.45
N GLY A 62 5.18 -4.66 -4.58
CA GLY A 62 4.42 -5.88 -4.85
C GLY A 62 4.91 -6.63 -6.07
N ARG A 63 4.12 -7.57 -6.58
CA ARG A 63 4.42 -8.35 -7.78
C ARG A 63 3.89 -7.70 -9.05
N CYS A 64 4.03 -6.37 -9.16
CA CYS A 64 3.86 -5.71 -10.45
C CYS A 64 5.07 -6.00 -11.34
N ASN A 65 4.89 -6.04 -12.67
CA ASN A 65 5.97 -6.42 -13.59
C ASN A 65 7.20 -5.52 -13.47
N ALA A 66 7.04 -4.24 -13.15
CA ALA A 66 8.17 -3.35 -12.87
C ALA A 66 9.05 -3.86 -11.70
N CYS A 67 8.43 -4.33 -10.61
CA CYS A 67 9.16 -4.91 -9.49
C CYS A 67 9.74 -6.29 -9.85
N LEU A 68 8.96 -7.15 -10.51
CA LEU A 68 9.44 -8.48 -10.88
C LEU A 68 10.62 -8.43 -11.84
N PHE A 69 10.58 -7.54 -12.84
CA PHE A 69 11.68 -7.31 -13.77
C PHE A 69 12.94 -6.80 -13.07
N LYS A 70 12.81 -5.83 -12.15
CA LYS A 70 13.93 -5.35 -11.32
C LYS A 70 14.65 -6.48 -10.58
N TRP A 71 13.93 -7.53 -10.19
CA TRP A 71 14.48 -8.68 -9.47
C TRP A 71 14.81 -9.89 -10.38
N GLY A 72 14.69 -9.77 -11.70
CA GLY A 72 14.94 -10.86 -12.65
C GLY A 72 13.90 -11.99 -12.61
N LEU A 73 12.70 -11.72 -12.11
CA LEU A 73 11.59 -12.67 -12.00
C LEU A 73 10.55 -12.53 -13.12
N ALA A 74 10.70 -11.53 -13.99
CA ALA A 74 9.90 -11.32 -15.20
C ALA A 74 10.81 -10.94 -16.36
N GLU A 75 10.41 -11.26 -17.59
CA GLU A 75 11.17 -10.96 -18.80
C GLU A 75 11.15 -9.47 -19.20
N ASN A 76 10.08 -8.76 -18.83
CA ASN A 76 9.91 -7.33 -19.09
C ASN A 76 9.06 -6.66 -18.00
N GLU A 77 9.07 -5.32 -17.99
CA GLU A 77 8.29 -4.52 -17.04
C GLU A 77 6.89 -4.16 -17.54
N SER A 78 6.54 -4.50 -18.78
CA SER A 78 5.30 -4.07 -19.46
C SER A 78 4.04 -4.69 -18.85
N CYS A 79 2.93 -3.97 -18.95
CA CYS A 79 1.61 -4.50 -18.60
C CYS A 79 0.96 -5.19 -19.81
N GLU A 80 0.13 -6.20 -19.57
CA GLU A 80 -0.68 -6.86 -20.62
C GLU A 80 -1.61 -5.91 -21.38
N CYS A 81 -1.97 -4.75 -20.78
CA CYS A 81 -2.74 -3.73 -21.47
C CYS A 81 -1.94 -2.93 -22.52
N GLY A 82 -0.64 -3.21 -22.68
CA GLY A 82 0.27 -2.52 -23.61
C GLY A 82 1.04 -1.35 -22.99
N HIS A 83 0.80 -1.00 -21.72
CA HIS A 83 1.59 0.03 -21.04
C HIS A 83 3.05 -0.44 -20.85
N PRO A 84 4.07 0.39 -21.14
CA PRO A 84 5.47 -0.04 -21.12
C PRO A 84 5.97 -0.45 -19.73
N LYS A 85 5.30 -0.01 -18.67
CA LYS A 85 5.68 -0.32 -17.29
C LYS A 85 4.47 -0.52 -16.39
N GLN A 86 4.27 -1.73 -15.87
CA GLN A 86 3.24 -2.02 -14.88
C GLN A 86 3.77 -1.68 -13.48
N THR A 87 3.47 -0.47 -13.02
CA THR A 87 3.70 -0.04 -11.64
C THR A 87 2.43 -0.21 -10.80
N THR A 88 2.56 -0.06 -9.47
CA THR A 88 1.40 0.02 -8.59
C THR A 88 0.47 1.18 -8.98
N ASP A 89 1.03 2.37 -9.29
CA ASP A 89 0.24 3.52 -9.73
C ASP A 89 -0.52 3.23 -11.02
N HIS A 90 0.14 2.58 -11.98
CA HIS A 90 -0.53 2.15 -13.20
C HIS A 90 -1.70 1.22 -12.88
N ILE A 91 -1.52 0.24 -11.99
CA ILE A 91 -2.61 -0.66 -11.56
C ILE A 91 -3.71 0.10 -10.80
N LEU A 92 -3.39 1.13 -10.04
CA LEU A 92 -4.38 1.89 -9.27
C LEU A 92 -5.21 2.84 -10.13
N TYR A 93 -4.57 3.54 -11.07
CA TYR A 93 -5.16 4.72 -11.71
C TYR A 93 -5.32 4.57 -13.22
N ASP A 94 -4.35 3.97 -13.89
CA ASP A 94 -4.23 4.10 -15.35
C ASP A 94 -4.65 2.85 -16.12
N CYS A 95 -4.53 1.67 -15.51
CA CYS A 95 -4.64 0.41 -16.22
C CYS A 95 -6.08 0.14 -16.65
N PRO A 96 -6.40 0.10 -17.96
CA PRO A 96 -7.78 -0.12 -18.41
C PRO A 96 -8.32 -1.49 -17.95
N SER A 97 -7.45 -2.49 -17.80
CA SER A 97 -7.83 -3.85 -17.41
C SER A 97 -7.80 -4.10 -15.90
N LEU A 98 -6.84 -3.51 -15.18
CA LEU A 98 -6.62 -3.81 -13.76
C LEU A 98 -7.11 -2.72 -12.81
N SER A 99 -7.32 -1.49 -13.28
CA SER A 99 -7.67 -0.39 -12.38
C SER A 99 -9.04 -0.56 -11.75
N PHE A 100 -9.12 -0.15 -10.48
CA PHE A 100 -10.40 -0.06 -9.79
C PHE A 100 -11.26 1.00 -10.46
N LYS A 101 -12.48 0.63 -10.86
CA LYS A 101 -13.38 1.54 -11.58
C LYS A 101 -14.18 2.48 -10.66
N GLY A 102 -14.17 2.22 -9.36
CA GLY A 102 -14.84 3.05 -8.37
C GLY A 102 -13.93 4.14 -7.79
N ASN A 103 -14.41 4.82 -6.75
CA ASN A 103 -13.64 5.81 -6.01
C ASN A 103 -12.57 5.10 -5.15
N ILE A 104 -11.35 5.65 -5.10
CA ILE A 104 -10.27 5.13 -4.27
C ILE A 104 -10.63 5.07 -2.76
N GLU A 105 -11.52 5.95 -2.29
CA GLU A 105 -12.07 5.90 -0.92
C GLU A 105 -12.81 4.59 -0.61
N SER A 106 -13.42 3.95 -1.63
CA SER A 106 -14.02 2.62 -1.48
C SER A 106 -12.96 1.55 -1.18
N VAL A 107 -11.73 1.73 -1.66
CA VAL A 107 -10.59 0.84 -1.35
C VAL A 107 -10.13 1.06 0.08
N LYS A 108 -10.06 2.32 0.55
CA LYS A 108 -9.67 2.63 1.94
C LYS A 108 -10.67 2.08 2.96
N THR A 109 -11.95 2.24 2.68
CA THR A 109 -13.06 1.84 3.56
C THR A 109 -13.44 0.36 3.43
N LEU A 110 -12.78 -0.36 2.52
CA LEU A 110 -13.00 -1.77 2.16
C LEU A 110 -14.47 -2.06 1.82
N SER A 111 -14.99 -1.36 0.82
CA SER A 111 -16.32 -1.67 0.28
C SER A 111 -16.35 -3.08 -0.34
N PRO A 112 -17.52 -3.74 -0.45
CA PRO A 112 -17.63 -5.06 -1.08
C PRO A 112 -17.05 -5.13 -2.50
N GLU A 113 -17.23 -4.07 -3.29
CA GLU A 113 -16.73 -3.95 -4.66
C GLU A 113 -15.20 -3.84 -4.68
N ALA A 114 -14.62 -3.06 -3.75
CA ALA A 114 -13.19 -2.95 -3.60
C ALA A 114 -12.55 -4.27 -3.15
N ILE A 115 -13.20 -5.01 -2.23
CA ILE A 115 -12.74 -6.34 -1.83
C ILE A 115 -12.76 -7.32 -3.01
N THR A 116 -13.84 -7.31 -3.80
CA THR A 116 -13.97 -8.16 -5.00
C THR A 116 -12.86 -7.84 -6.01
N TRP A 117 -12.58 -6.55 -6.23
CA TRP A 117 -11.45 -6.13 -7.06
C TRP A 117 -10.10 -6.56 -6.49
N LEU A 118 -9.83 -6.36 -5.19
CA LEU A 118 -8.60 -6.80 -4.55
C LEU A 118 -8.38 -8.33 -4.66
N GLN A 119 -9.46 -9.12 -4.70
CA GLN A 119 -9.40 -10.57 -4.87
C GLN A 119 -9.04 -10.99 -6.30
N SER A 120 -9.45 -10.22 -7.31
CA SER A 120 -9.14 -10.51 -8.72
C SER A 120 -7.68 -10.23 -9.06
N LEU A 121 -7.04 -9.30 -8.34
CA LEU A 121 -5.63 -8.97 -8.52
C LEU A 121 -4.69 -10.14 -8.19
N THR A 122 -3.61 -10.24 -8.96
CA THR A 122 -2.47 -11.14 -8.70
C THR A 122 -1.21 -10.30 -8.55
N LEU A 123 -1.16 -9.52 -7.47
CA LEU A 123 0.01 -8.74 -7.06
C LEU A 123 0.88 -9.53 -6.09
#